data_AF-A0A9P8ZYP5-F1
#
_entry.id   AF-A0A9P8ZYP5-F1
#
_cell.length_a   1.000
_cell.length_b   1.000
_cell.length_c   1.000
_cell.angle_alpha   90.00
_cell.angle_beta   90.00
_cell.angle_gamma   90.00
#
_symmetry.space_group_name_H-M   'P 1'
#
loop_
_entity.id
_entity.type
_entity.pdbx_description
1 polymer ?
#
loop_
_entity_poly.entity_id
_entity_poly.type
_entity_poly.pdbx_seq_one_letter_code
_entity_poly.pdbx_strand_id
1 'polypeptide(L)'
;MDEAVVEVLPDDSTFLSVEHFGTSPWTITGRVIALEVDGEEQSYFLKVAFEDHGKIMLRGEYESSKIVFGVMKNFLPKPYGFGKYKVQNPPTYFYLSEFVDMDVTTAPDPAEFTKRLSQLHKLGESPTGQFGFAAQTCDGQVAHMVD
;
A
#
# COMPACT_ATOMS: atom_id res chain seq x y z
N MET A 1 10.96 15.26 0.24
CA MET A 1 10.53 13.90 -0.14
C MET A 1 11.73 13.16 -0.68
N ASP A 2 11.87 11.85 -0.40
CA ASP A 2 12.94 11.04 -1.02
C ASP A 2 12.59 10.80 -2.50
N GLU A 3 13.60 10.87 -3.37
CA GLU A 3 13.44 10.74 -4.82
C GLU A 3 12.78 9.41 -5.22
N ALA A 4 13.05 8.32 -4.48
CA ALA A 4 12.45 7.02 -4.77
C ALA A 4 10.92 7.01 -4.62
N VAL A 5 10.35 7.88 -3.76
CA VAL A 5 8.89 8.01 -3.64
C VAL A 5 8.32 8.78 -4.84
N VAL A 6 9.05 9.78 -5.32
CA VAL A 6 8.64 10.58 -6.49
C VAL A 6 8.63 9.70 -7.75
N GLU A 7 9.61 8.81 -7.89
CA GLU A 7 9.74 7.87 -9.02
C GLU A 7 8.59 6.86 -9.15
N VAL A 8 7.78 6.64 -8.11
CA VAL A 8 6.63 5.73 -8.16
C VAL A 8 5.28 6.43 -8.28
N LEU A 9 5.27 7.77 -8.33
CA LEU A 9 4.06 8.50 -8.67
C LEU A 9 3.69 8.20 -10.14
N PRO A 10 2.43 8.42 -10.55
CA PRO A 10 2.06 8.26 -11.96
C PRO A 10 2.96 9.05 -12.90
N ASP A 11 3.15 8.51 -14.10
CA ASP A 11 3.93 9.16 -15.14
C ASP A 11 3.43 10.61 -15.35
N ASP A 12 4.38 11.52 -15.55
CA ASP A 12 4.14 12.96 -15.78
C ASP A 12 3.51 13.73 -14.60
N SER A 13 3.28 13.09 -13.44
CA SER A 13 2.89 13.81 -12.22
C SER A 13 4.05 14.59 -11.61
N THR A 14 3.73 15.72 -10.97
CA THR A 14 4.72 16.58 -10.29
C THR A 14 4.48 16.57 -8.79
N PHE A 15 5.43 16.09 -8.00
CA PHE A 15 5.38 16.18 -6.54
C PHE A 15 5.24 17.64 -6.09
N LEU A 16 4.28 17.91 -5.19
CA LEU A 16 4.06 19.23 -4.58
C LEU A 16 4.51 19.26 -3.12
N SER A 17 3.94 18.38 -2.30
CA SER A 17 4.18 18.40 -0.86
C SER A 17 3.92 17.04 -0.20
N VAL A 18 4.36 16.93 1.05
CA VAL A 18 3.99 15.82 1.93
C VAL A 18 3.71 16.35 3.31
N GLU A 19 2.66 15.83 3.92
CA GLU A 19 2.31 16.08 5.31
C GLU A 19 2.23 14.77 6.09
N HIS A 20 2.48 14.84 7.40
CA HIS A 20 2.25 13.71 8.29
C HIS A 20 0.76 13.42 8.36
N PHE A 21 0.38 12.14 8.32
CA PHE A 21 -1.03 11.75 8.27
C PHE A 21 -1.31 10.53 9.14
N GLY A 22 -2.22 10.65 10.12
CA GLY A 22 -2.65 9.54 10.98
C GLY A 22 -1.59 9.07 11.98
N THR A 23 -1.89 7.99 12.69
CA THR A 23 -0.99 7.36 13.69
C THR A 23 -0.90 5.88 13.40
N SER A 24 0.31 5.32 13.41
CA SER A 24 0.54 3.88 13.26
C SER A 24 1.58 3.38 14.27
N PRO A 25 1.42 2.19 14.86
CA PRO A 25 2.38 1.64 15.82
C PRO A 25 3.78 1.36 15.23
N TRP A 26 3.85 0.94 13.96
CA TRP A 26 5.07 0.37 13.36
C TRP A 26 5.61 1.18 12.16
N THR A 27 4.83 2.14 11.67
CA THR A 27 5.16 2.91 10.47
C THR A 27 4.95 4.39 10.70
N ILE A 28 5.69 5.22 9.97
CA ILE A 28 5.34 6.63 9.79
C ILE A 28 4.43 6.71 8.58
N THR A 29 3.35 7.47 8.69
CA THR A 29 2.35 7.64 7.63
C THR A 29 2.29 9.09 7.17
N GLY A 30 2.07 9.28 5.88
CA GLY A 30 2.01 10.60 5.26
C GLY A 30 1.01 10.68 4.13
N ARG A 31 0.55 11.89 3.84
CA ARG A 31 -0.22 12.22 2.65
C ARG A 31 0.70 12.96 1.69
N VAL A 32 0.96 12.36 0.54
CA VAL A 32 1.73 12.96 -0.55
C VAL A 32 0.75 13.61 -1.50
N ILE A 33 1.03 14.85 -1.90
CA ILE A 33 0.22 15.61 -2.84
C ILE A 33 1.07 15.82 -4.10
N ALA A 34 0.51 15.48 -5.25
CA ALA A 34 1.12 15.70 -6.55
C ALA A 34 0.12 16.36 -7.50
N LEU A 35 0.65 17.10 -8.49
CA LEU A 35 -0.11 17.67 -9.59
C LEU A 35 -0.12 16.67 -10.75
N GLU A 36 -1.31 16.28 -11.19
CA GLU A 36 -1.48 15.41 -12.36
C GLU A 36 -1.39 16.19 -13.68
N VAL A 37 -1.33 15.48 -14.80
CA VAL A 37 -1.18 16.06 -16.15
C VAL A 37 -2.35 16.98 -16.52
N ASP A 38 -3.54 16.74 -15.98
CA ASP A 38 -4.72 17.57 -16.17
C ASP A 38 -4.72 18.86 -15.33
N GLY A 39 -3.73 19.01 -14.44
CA GLY A 39 -3.60 20.14 -13.53
C GLY A 39 -4.36 19.98 -12.22
N GLU A 40 -4.95 18.82 -11.95
CA GLU A 40 -5.63 18.53 -10.68
C GLU A 40 -4.63 18.03 -9.61
N GLU A 41 -4.88 18.39 -8.36
CA GLU A 41 -4.10 17.88 -7.23
C GLU A 41 -4.63 16.51 -6.80
N GLN A 42 -3.76 15.50 -6.88
CA GLN A 42 -4.06 14.15 -6.41
C GLN A 42 -3.31 13.84 -5.11
N SER A 43 -4.00 13.15 -4.20
CA SER A 43 -3.43 12.69 -2.94
C SER A 43 -3.09 11.20 -2.98
N TYR A 44 -1.99 10.87 -2.30
CA TYR A 44 -1.47 9.52 -2.14
C TYR A 44 -1.17 9.25 -0.68
N PHE A 45 -1.41 8.02 -0.25
CA PHE A 45 -1.07 7.56 1.09
C PHE A 45 0.30 6.89 1.08
N LEU A 46 1.18 7.38 1.93
CA LEU A 46 2.55 6.90 2.09
C LEU A 46 2.72 6.23 3.45
N LYS A 47 3.23 5.00 3.45
CA LYS A 47 3.75 4.30 4.63
C LYS A 47 5.26 4.21 4.55
N VAL A 48 5.93 4.44 5.66
CA VAL A 48 7.39 4.40 5.79
C VAL A 48 7.76 3.53 6.99
N ALA A 49 8.73 2.64 6.79
CA ALA A 49 9.25 1.76 7.83
C ALA A 49 10.77 1.61 7.69
N PHE A 50 11.43 1.27 8.80
CA PHE A 50 12.88 1.25 8.89
C PHE A 50 13.43 -0.17 8.91
N GLU A 51 14.69 -0.30 8.51
CA GLU A 51 15.49 -1.53 8.60
C GLU A 51 14.85 -2.72 7.85
N ASP A 52 15.38 -3.92 8.07
CA ASP A 52 14.98 -5.11 7.34
C ASP A 52 13.56 -5.57 7.69
N HIS A 53 13.10 -5.35 8.93
CA HIS A 53 11.72 -5.64 9.31
C HIS A 53 10.73 -4.77 8.52
N GLY A 54 11.03 -3.47 8.35
CA GLY A 54 10.25 -2.55 7.54
C GLY A 54 10.20 -2.96 6.06
N LYS A 55 11.31 -3.46 5.52
CA LYS A 55 11.35 -4.01 4.16
C LYS A 55 10.38 -5.17 3.97
N ILE A 56 10.40 -6.15 4.88
CA ILE A 56 9.56 -7.35 4.78
C ILE A 56 8.09 -6.94 4.86
N MET A 57 7.74 -6.15 5.87
CA MET A 57 6.37 -5.68 6.10
C MET A 57 5.81 -4.93 4.88
N LEU A 58 6.50 -3.90 4.38
CA LEU A 58 5.98 -3.07 3.30
C LEU A 58 6.02 -3.77 1.94
N ARG A 59 6.99 -4.66 1.70
CA ARG A 59 7.00 -5.48 0.48
C ARG A 59 5.83 -6.48 0.48
N GLY A 60 5.59 -7.14 1.60
CA GLY A 60 4.48 -8.07 1.77
C GLY A 60 3.13 -7.39 1.55
N GLU A 61 2.95 -6.20 2.13
CA GLU A 61 1.74 -5.38 1.92
C GLU A 61 1.56 -4.97 0.45
N TYR A 62 2.63 -4.50 -0.22
CA TYR A 62 2.58 -4.10 -1.62
C TYR A 62 2.24 -5.24 -2.57
N GLU A 63 2.92 -6.40 -2.46
CA GLU A 63 2.65 -7.54 -3.34
C GLU A 63 1.24 -8.12 -3.10
N SER A 64 0.78 -8.15 -1.85
CA SER A 64 -0.60 -8.55 -1.51
C SER A 64 -1.61 -7.60 -2.14
N SER A 65 -1.41 -6.29 -1.97
CA SER A 65 -2.29 -5.26 -2.51
C SER A 65 -2.36 -5.31 -4.03
N LYS A 66 -1.23 -5.51 -4.72
CA LYS A 66 -1.19 -5.68 -6.18
C LYS A 66 -2.02 -6.86 -6.66
N ILE A 67 -1.90 -8.01 -6.01
CA ILE A 67 -2.65 -9.21 -6.39
C ILE A 67 -4.15 -8.99 -6.17
N VAL A 68 -4.54 -8.51 -4.98
CA VAL A 68 -5.96 -8.29 -4.68
C VAL A 68 -6.55 -7.20 -5.60
N PHE A 69 -5.83 -6.12 -5.89
CA PHE A 69 -6.25 -5.09 -6.86
C PHE A 69 -6.36 -5.65 -8.29
N GLY A 70 -5.45 -6.53 -8.68
CA GLY A 70 -5.51 -7.23 -9.98
C GLY A 70 -6.75 -8.11 -10.13
N VAL A 71 -7.18 -8.78 -9.05
CA VAL A 71 -8.41 -9.60 -9.02
C VAL A 71 -9.66 -8.73 -8.96
N MET A 72 -9.66 -7.71 -8.10
CA MET A 72 -10.82 -6.86 -7.85
C MET A 72 -10.40 -5.41 -7.56
N LYS A 73 -10.25 -4.61 -8.62
CA LYS A 73 -9.70 -3.23 -8.60
C LYS A 73 -10.30 -2.34 -7.50
N ASN A 74 -11.61 -2.40 -7.27
CA ASN A 74 -12.26 -1.48 -6.33
C ASN A 74 -12.34 -2.02 -4.89
N PHE A 75 -11.68 -3.14 -4.57
CA PHE A 75 -11.75 -3.77 -3.25
C PHE A 75 -10.84 -3.11 -2.20
N LEU A 76 -9.71 -2.55 -2.63
CA LEU A 76 -8.76 -1.83 -1.79
C LEU A 76 -8.19 -0.62 -2.56
N PRO A 77 -7.52 0.34 -1.87
CA PRO A 77 -6.88 1.47 -2.54
C PRO A 77 -5.86 1.02 -3.58
N LYS A 78 -5.77 1.69 -4.72
CA LYS A 78 -4.79 1.31 -5.77
C LYS A 78 -3.35 1.34 -5.23
N PRO A 79 -2.57 0.25 -5.31
CA PRO A 79 -1.15 0.29 -4.98
C PRO A 79 -0.37 0.94 -6.13
N TYR A 80 0.54 1.86 -5.80
CA TYR A 80 1.40 2.55 -6.77
C TYR A 80 2.83 2.01 -6.74
N GLY A 81 3.41 1.83 -5.56
CA GLY A 81 4.79 1.38 -5.49
C GLY A 81 5.27 0.97 -4.11
N PHE A 82 6.38 0.23 -4.12
CA PHE A 82 7.20 -0.08 -2.96
C PHE A 82 8.65 0.16 -3.34
N GLY A 83 9.45 0.66 -2.40
CA GLY A 83 10.86 0.89 -2.65
C GLY A 83 11.67 1.17 -1.40
N LYS A 84 12.96 1.39 -1.62
CA LYS A 84 13.92 1.82 -0.61
C LYS A 84 14.27 3.28 -0.88
N TYR A 85 14.33 4.11 0.16
CA TYR A 85 14.80 5.48 0.05
C TYR A 85 16.25 5.50 -0.43
N LYS A 86 16.60 6.45 -1.29
CA LYS A 86 17.94 6.54 -1.89
C LYS A 86 18.99 6.95 -0.87
N VAL A 87 18.66 7.86 0.05
CA VAL A 87 19.62 8.42 1.00
C VAL A 87 19.02 8.48 2.40
N GLN A 88 19.12 7.36 3.15
CA GLN A 88 18.78 7.31 4.57
C GLN A 88 19.67 6.32 5.34
N ASN A 89 19.99 6.70 6.56
CA ASN A 89 20.57 5.81 7.58
C ASN A 89 19.76 5.97 8.88
N PRO A 90 19.04 4.94 9.35
CA PRO A 90 19.04 3.55 8.88
C PRO A 90 18.35 3.35 7.52
N PRO A 91 18.55 2.18 6.85
CA PRO A 91 17.77 1.82 5.67
C PRO A 91 16.29 2.07 5.88
N THR A 92 15.66 2.77 4.93
CA THR A 92 14.25 3.17 5.03
C THR A 92 13.51 2.69 3.79
N TYR A 93 12.33 2.14 3.99
CA TYR A 93 11.49 1.57 2.93
C TYR A 93 10.11 2.23 2.95
N PHE A 94 9.43 2.20 1.82
CA PHE A 94 8.10 2.78 1.68
C PHE A 94 7.14 1.91 0.89
N TYR A 95 5.86 2.15 1.13
CA TYR A 95 4.73 1.71 0.32
C TYR A 95 3.85 2.94 0.00
N LEU A 96 3.51 3.11 -1.26
CA LEU A 96 2.64 4.19 -1.76
C LEU A 96 1.36 3.59 -2.35
N SER A 97 0.21 4.13 -1.93
CA SER A 97 -1.10 3.79 -2.47
C SER A 97 -1.95 5.03 -2.74
N GLU A 98 -3.09 4.83 -3.39
CA GLU A 98 -4.17 5.80 -3.43
C GLU A 98 -4.51 6.26 -2.01
N PHE A 99 -4.73 7.56 -1.85
CA PHE A 99 -5.29 8.14 -0.64
C PHE A 99 -6.81 8.03 -0.71
N VAL A 100 -7.41 7.40 0.30
CA VAL A 100 -8.86 7.33 0.45
C VAL A 100 -9.26 8.21 1.63
N ASP A 101 -10.06 9.23 1.36
CA ASP A 101 -10.71 10.02 2.40
C ASP A 101 -11.87 9.19 2.98
N MET A 102 -11.60 8.49 4.07
CA MET A 102 -12.50 7.51 4.66
C MET A 102 -13.54 8.18 5.57
N ASP A 103 -14.81 7.82 5.41
CA ASP A 103 -15.81 8.02 6.46
C ASP A 103 -15.56 7.04 7.60
N VAL A 104 -15.05 7.56 8.72
CA VAL A 104 -14.78 6.81 9.95
C VAL A 104 -15.94 6.84 10.94
N THR A 105 -17.05 7.49 10.59
CA THR A 105 -18.23 7.68 11.45
C THR A 105 -19.36 6.72 11.11
N THR A 106 -19.42 6.26 9.87
CA THR A 106 -20.46 5.33 9.40
C THR A 106 -19.88 3.93 9.20
N ALA A 107 -20.46 2.94 9.87
CA ALA A 107 -20.09 1.56 9.62
C ALA A 107 -20.56 1.12 8.22
N PRO A 108 -19.75 0.37 7.46
CA PRO A 108 -20.16 -0.19 6.18
C PRO A 108 -21.27 -1.24 6.36
N ASP A 109 -22.13 -1.41 5.36
CA ASP A 109 -23.14 -2.48 5.36
C ASP A 109 -22.45 -3.87 5.40
N PRO A 110 -22.67 -4.68 6.45
CA PRO A 110 -22.08 -6.00 6.56
C PRO A 110 -22.46 -6.94 5.40
N ALA A 111 -23.69 -6.83 4.88
CA ALA A 111 -24.14 -7.70 3.80
C ALA A 111 -23.39 -7.40 2.50
N GLU A 112 -23.24 -6.12 2.15
CA GLU A 112 -22.49 -5.71 0.97
C GLU A 112 -20.99 -6.03 1.12
N PHE A 113 -20.38 -5.74 2.27
CA PHE A 113 -18.97 -6.06 2.50
C PHE A 113 -18.69 -7.56 2.37
N THR A 114 -19.49 -8.40 3.04
CA THR A 114 -19.30 -9.86 3.00
C THR A 114 -19.57 -10.46 1.63
N LYS A 115 -20.53 -9.91 0.88
CA LYS A 115 -20.77 -10.28 -0.53
C LYS A 115 -19.53 -10.01 -1.37
N ARG A 116 -18.93 -8.82 -1.27
CA ARG A 116 -17.71 -8.45 -2.01
C ARG A 116 -16.51 -9.29 -1.61
N LEU A 117 -16.33 -9.55 -0.31
CA LEU A 117 -15.28 -10.44 0.19
C LEU A 117 -15.45 -11.88 -0.35
N SER A 118 -16.68 -12.40 -0.38
CA SER A 118 -16.95 -13.73 -0.95
C SER A 118 -16.66 -13.79 -2.44
N GLN A 119 -16.88 -12.68 -3.16
CA GLN A 119 -16.56 -12.59 -4.59
C GLN A 119 -15.05 -12.57 -4.81
N LEU A 120 -14.29 -11.83 -4.00
CA LEU A 120 -12.83 -11.86 -4.03
C LEU A 120 -12.30 -13.29 -3.85
N HIS A 121 -12.80 -14.02 -2.84
CA HIS A 121 -12.40 -15.42 -2.62
C HIS A 121 -12.72 -16.35 -3.79
N LYS A 122 -13.83 -16.11 -4.51
CA LYS A 122 -14.22 -16.92 -5.68
C LYS A 122 -13.40 -16.61 -6.93
N LEU A 123 -12.98 -15.36 -7.09
CA LEU A 123 -12.20 -14.89 -8.24
C LEU A 123 -10.70 -15.11 -8.06
N GLY A 124 -10.23 -15.20 -6.81
CA GLY A 124 -8.83 -15.47 -6.51
C GLY A 124 -8.46 -16.92 -6.84
N GLU A 125 -7.42 -17.10 -7.65
CA GLU A 125 -6.87 -18.40 -8.01
C GLU A 125 -5.38 -18.45 -7.67
N SER A 126 -4.93 -19.59 -7.12
CA SER A 126 -3.51 -19.80 -6.90
C SER A 126 -2.81 -20.05 -8.23
N PRO A 127 -1.77 -19.28 -8.60
CA PRO A 127 -1.06 -19.46 -9.86
C PRO A 127 -0.33 -20.82 -9.94
N THR A 128 -0.12 -21.49 -8.81
CA THR A 128 0.53 -22.80 -8.71
C THR A 128 -0.41 -23.92 -8.30
N GLY A 129 -1.67 -23.60 -7.97
CA GLY A 129 -2.61 -24.56 -7.38
C GLY A 129 -2.26 -24.98 -5.94
N GLN A 130 -1.29 -24.34 -5.29
CA GLN A 130 -0.84 -24.64 -3.93
C GLN A 130 -1.21 -23.53 -2.94
N PHE A 131 -1.18 -23.85 -1.65
CA PHE A 131 -1.28 -22.88 -0.57
C PHE A 131 0.05 -22.11 -0.41
N GLY A 132 -0.04 -20.87 0.04
CA GLY A 132 1.11 -20.01 0.31
C GLY A 132 1.07 -18.71 -0.47
N PHE A 133 2.16 -17.96 -0.37
CA PHE A 133 2.31 -16.67 -1.04
C PHE A 133 3.77 -16.45 -1.46
N ALA A 134 3.99 -15.78 -2.58
CA ALA A 134 5.32 -15.62 -3.16
C ALA A 134 6.24 -14.66 -2.37
N ALA A 135 5.64 -13.81 -1.52
CA ALA A 135 6.36 -12.89 -0.65
C ALA A 135 6.04 -13.22 0.81
N GLN A 136 7.02 -13.03 1.70
CA GLN A 136 6.78 -13.10 3.13
C GLN A 136 5.87 -11.95 3.55
N THR A 137 4.79 -12.26 4.28
CA THR A 137 3.85 -11.29 4.84
C THR A 137 4.03 -11.18 6.35
N CYS A 138 3.40 -10.20 6.98
CA CYS A 138 3.48 -9.97 8.42
C CYS A 138 2.10 -9.82 9.06
N ASP A 139 2.01 -10.23 10.32
CA ASP A 139 0.94 -9.82 11.25
C ASP A 139 1.51 -8.72 12.17
N GLY A 140 1.14 -7.47 11.88
CA GLY A 140 1.81 -6.31 12.49
C GLY A 140 3.29 -6.27 12.11
N GLN A 141 4.17 -6.22 13.11
CA GLN A 141 5.64 -6.23 12.90
C GLN A 141 6.25 -7.64 12.80
N VAL A 142 5.46 -8.70 12.99
CA VAL A 142 5.96 -10.07 13.05
C VAL A 142 5.83 -10.72 11.68
N ALA A 143 6.95 -11.07 11.06
CA ALA A 143 6.97 -11.80 9.80
C ALA A 143 6.47 -13.23 9.98
N HIS A 144 5.65 -13.71 9.05
CA HIS A 144 5.22 -15.10 9.02
C HIS A 144 6.41 -16.02 8.75
N MET A 145 6.46 -17.13 9.47
CA MET A 145 7.38 -18.21 9.16
C MET A 145 6.96 -18.80 7.81
N VAL A 146 7.89 -18.85 6.87
CA VAL A 146 7.73 -19.55 5.60
C VAL A 146 8.55 -20.83 5.71
N ASP A 147 7.89 -21.98 5.52
CA ASP A 147 8.51 -23.31 5.53
C ASP A 147 9.26 -23.61 4.22
#